data_AF-A0A6C0QWE3-F1
#
_entry.id   AF-A0A6C0QWE3-F1
#
_cell.length_a   1.000
_cell.length_b   1.000
_cell.length_c   1.000
_cell.angle_alpha   90.00
_cell.angle_beta   90.00
_cell.angle_gamma   90.00
#
_symmetry.space_group_name_H-M   'P 1'
#
loop_
_entity.id
_entity.type
_entity.pdbx_description
1 polymer ?
#
loop_
_entity_poly.entity_id
_entity_poly.type
_entity_poly.pdbx_seq_one_letter_code
_entity_poly.pdbx_strand_id
1 'polypeptide(L)'
;MSFGKTLIQLRESKGLSQYEVAEKLGIKRARYNSWENEIAKPRHDMLHKLAEFYNVSPDYLLGYEKEKEAVPSWATTKDKRDLKKMLEDPDVLYYDGIEFSPEDRAKMIGIVEAVFWEAKQMNKEAYKNRKKKKTD
;
A
#
# COMPACT_ATOMS: atom_id res chain seq x y z
N MET A 1 7.27 -8.58 -5.56
CA MET A 1 6.55 -9.87 -5.51
C MET A 1 6.20 -10.30 -6.93
N SER A 2 5.95 -11.58 -7.17
CA SER A 2 5.55 -12.08 -8.49
C SER A 2 4.02 -12.17 -8.58
N PHE A 3 3.47 -12.12 -9.80
CA PHE A 3 2.02 -12.06 -10.04
C PHE A 3 1.27 -13.22 -9.38
N GLY A 4 1.78 -14.45 -9.51
CA GLY A 4 1.15 -15.63 -8.91
C GLY A 4 1.12 -15.55 -7.38
N LYS A 5 2.21 -15.09 -6.76
CA LYS A 5 2.30 -14.90 -5.31
C LYS A 5 1.33 -13.83 -4.80
N THR A 6 1.18 -12.72 -5.53
CA THR A 6 0.22 -11.66 -5.19
C THR A 6 -1.22 -12.20 -5.21
N LEU A 7 -1.57 -13.03 -6.20
CA LEU A 7 -2.90 -13.64 -6.25
C LEU A 7 -3.15 -14.60 -5.08
N ILE A 8 -2.17 -15.42 -4.71
CA ILE A 8 -2.27 -16.32 -3.55
C ILE A 8 -2.55 -15.51 -2.28
N GLN A 9 -1.77 -14.45 -2.05
CA GLN A 9 -1.94 -13.58 -0.88
C GLN A 9 -3.32 -12.91 -0.83
N LEU A 10 -3.79 -12.36 -1.95
CA LEU A 10 -5.10 -11.72 -2.04
C LEU A 10 -6.27 -12.70 -1.86
N ARG A 11 -6.10 -13.93 -2.34
CA ARG A 11 -7.08 -14.99 -2.13
C ARG A 11 -7.14 -15.40 -0.66
N GLU A 12 -5.99 -15.62 -0.04
CA GLU A 12 -5.88 -16.05 1.35
C GLU A 12 -6.33 -14.98 2.34
N SER A 13 -6.06 -13.70 2.07
CA SER A 13 -6.54 -12.60 2.91
C SER A 13 -8.08 -12.48 2.91
N LYS A 14 -8.74 -12.96 1.85
CA LYS A 14 -10.20 -13.05 1.77
C LYS A 14 -10.75 -14.40 2.26
N GLY A 15 -9.90 -15.33 2.70
CA GLY A 15 -10.30 -16.67 3.14
C GLY A 15 -10.91 -17.54 2.04
N LEU A 16 -10.61 -17.27 0.77
CA LEU A 16 -11.22 -17.95 -0.37
C LEU A 16 -10.37 -19.13 -0.86
N SER A 17 -11.03 -20.17 -1.35
CA SER A 17 -10.41 -21.24 -2.12
C SER A 17 -10.23 -20.84 -3.59
N GLN A 18 -9.31 -21.51 -4.29
CA GLN A 18 -9.14 -21.32 -5.74
C GLN A 18 -10.43 -21.61 -6.52
N TYR A 19 -11.29 -22.51 -6.01
CA TYR A 19 -12.55 -22.85 -6.62
C TYR A 19 -13.55 -21.68 -6.52
N GLU A 20 -13.70 -21.10 -5.33
CA GLU A 20 -14.63 -19.98 -5.10
C GLU A 20 -14.24 -18.74 -5.90
N VAL A 21 -12.94 -18.43 -6.00
CA VAL A 21 -12.48 -17.32 -6.85
C VAL A 21 -12.79 -17.60 -8.32
N ALA A 22 -12.53 -18.83 -8.79
CA ALA A 22 -12.82 -19.21 -10.16
C ALA A 22 -14.33 -19.14 -10.48
N GLU A 23 -15.18 -19.55 -9.54
CA GLU A 23 -16.64 -19.46 -9.65
C GLU A 23 -17.10 -18.01 -9.74
N LYS A 24 -16.63 -17.14 -8.83
CA LYS A 24 -16.95 -15.70 -8.83
C LYS A 24 -16.49 -14.98 -10.09
N LEU A 25 -15.39 -15.43 -10.71
CA LEU A 25 -14.87 -14.87 -11.97
C LEU A 25 -15.46 -15.53 -13.23
N GLY A 26 -16.29 -16.57 -13.09
CA GLY A 26 -16.89 -17.29 -14.21
C GLY A 26 -15.87 -18.05 -15.06
N ILE A 27 -14.82 -18.60 -14.45
CA ILE A 27 -13.74 -19.33 -15.12
C ILE A 27 -13.57 -20.74 -14.53
N LYS A 28 -12.86 -21.61 -15.25
CA LYS A 28 -12.49 -22.93 -14.73
C LYS A 28 -11.43 -22.79 -13.63
N ARG A 29 -11.55 -23.54 -12.53
CA ARG A 29 -10.55 -23.61 -11.46
C ARG A 29 -9.12 -23.84 -11.99
N ALA A 30 -8.95 -24.73 -12.96
CA ALA A 30 -7.63 -25.00 -13.57
C ALA A 30 -6.99 -23.76 -14.20
N ARG A 31 -7.79 -22.86 -14.78
CA ARG A 31 -7.32 -21.61 -15.36
C ARG A 31 -6.85 -20.65 -14.27
N TYR A 32 -7.59 -20.54 -13.16
CA TYR A 32 -7.16 -19.74 -12.02
C TYR A 32 -5.88 -20.30 -11.38
N ASN A 33 -5.82 -21.63 -11.18
CA ASN A 33 -4.63 -22.31 -10.67
C ASN A 33 -3.39 -22.10 -11.55
N SER A 34 -3.55 -22.06 -12.89
CA SER A 34 -2.43 -21.78 -13.79
C SER A 34 -1.83 -20.38 -13.62
N TRP A 35 -2.63 -19.42 -13.15
CA TRP A 35 -2.16 -18.05 -12.88
C TRP A 35 -1.39 -17.97 -11.57
N GLU A 36 -1.88 -18.62 -10.51
CA GLU A 36 -1.18 -18.68 -9.22
C GLU A 36 0.18 -19.39 -9.33
N ASN A 37 0.28 -20.41 -10.18
CA ASN A 37 1.53 -21.15 -10.43
C ASN A 37 2.40 -20.55 -11.56
N GLU A 38 2.02 -19.39 -12.11
CA GLU A 38 2.76 -18.71 -13.19
C GLU A 38 2.93 -19.52 -14.49
N ILE A 39 2.14 -20.57 -14.67
CA ILE A 39 2.11 -21.40 -15.87
C ILE A 39 1.51 -20.62 -17.05
N ALA A 40 0.54 -19.74 -16.76
CA ALA A 40 -0.09 -18.87 -17.74
C ALA A 40 -0.33 -17.49 -17.14
N LYS A 41 -0.51 -16.48 -18.01
CA LYS A 41 -0.94 -15.13 -17.62
C LYS A 41 -2.40 -14.89 -18.02
N PRO A 42 -3.17 -14.12 -17.23
CA PRO A 42 -4.49 -13.69 -17.65
C PRO A 42 -4.37 -12.76 -18.87
N ARG A 43 -5.43 -12.75 -19.69
CA ARG A 43 -5.60 -11.73 -20.72
C ARG A 43 -5.95 -10.39 -20.07
N HIS A 44 -5.82 -9.31 -20.84
CA HIS A 44 -6.02 -7.95 -20.36
C HIS A 44 -7.41 -7.74 -19.70
N ASP A 45 -8.47 -8.25 -20.33
CA ASP A 45 -9.84 -8.24 -19.79
C ASP A 45 -9.95 -8.93 -18.42
N MET A 46 -9.28 -10.07 -18.28
CA MET A 46 -9.31 -10.86 -17.05
C MET A 46 -8.43 -10.26 -15.95
N LEU A 47 -7.33 -9.60 -16.32
CA LEU A 47 -6.51 -8.85 -15.38
C LEU A 47 -7.30 -7.72 -14.73
N HIS A 48 -8.08 -6.96 -15.51
CA HIS A 48 -8.95 -5.91 -14.96
C HIS A 48 -10.04 -6.49 -14.07
N LYS A 49 -10.68 -7.60 -14.47
CA LYS A 49 -11.65 -8.29 -13.60
C LYS A 49 -11.04 -8.75 -12.28
N LEU A 50 -9.81 -9.27 -12.30
CA LEU A 50 -9.10 -9.64 -11.08
C LEU A 50 -8.81 -8.42 -10.21
N ALA A 51 -8.38 -7.31 -10.82
CA ALA A 51 -8.10 -6.06 -10.13
C ALA A 51 -9.36 -5.51 -9.44
N GLU A 52 -10.49 -5.48 -10.15
CA GLU A 52 -11.79 -5.09 -9.60
C GLU A 52 -12.25 -6.06 -8.49
N PHE A 53 -12.15 -7.37 -8.72
CA PHE A 53 -12.53 -8.40 -7.75
C PHE A 53 -11.78 -8.28 -6.42
N TYR A 54 -10.48 -7.96 -6.50
CA TYR A 54 -9.63 -7.78 -5.33
C TYR A 54 -9.58 -6.34 -4.82
N ASN A 55 -10.22 -5.38 -5.51
CA ASN A 55 -10.18 -3.95 -5.22
C ASN A 55 -8.75 -3.40 -5.15
N VAL A 56 -7.92 -3.78 -6.13
CA VAL A 56 -6.51 -3.36 -6.27
C VAL A 56 -6.26 -2.83 -7.69
N SER A 57 -5.10 -2.21 -7.92
CA SER A 57 -4.71 -1.79 -9.27
C SER A 57 -4.19 -3.00 -10.10
N PRO A 58 -4.36 -3.00 -11.44
CA PRO A 58 -3.70 -3.98 -12.30
C PRO A 58 -2.17 -3.96 -12.12
N ASP A 59 -1.60 -2.79 -11.86
CA ASP A 59 -0.18 -2.61 -11.57
C ASP A 59 0.24 -3.31 -10.27
N TYR A 60 -0.58 -3.28 -9.22
CA TYR A 60 -0.33 -4.02 -7.98
C TYR A 60 -0.26 -5.52 -8.25
N LEU A 61 -1.23 -6.06 -9.01
CA LEU A 61 -1.23 -7.48 -9.37
C LEU A 61 0.03 -7.89 -10.12
N LEU A 62 0.46 -7.06 -11.08
CA LEU A 62 1.66 -7.31 -11.88
C LEU A 62 2.97 -7.05 -11.12
N GLY A 63 2.90 -6.53 -9.90
CA GLY A 63 4.07 -6.14 -9.10
C GLY A 63 4.75 -4.86 -9.62
N TYR A 64 4.03 -4.04 -10.40
CA TYR A 64 4.46 -2.73 -10.88
C TYR A 64 4.12 -1.58 -9.93
N GLU A 65 3.32 -1.82 -8.89
CA GLU A 65 3.38 -0.94 -7.72
C GLU A 65 4.80 -1.05 -7.12
N LYS A 66 5.69 -0.18 -7.61
CA LYS A 66 6.54 0.58 -6.69
C LYS A 66 5.59 1.03 -5.61
N GLU A 67 5.91 0.72 -4.35
CA GLU A 67 5.29 1.33 -3.17
C GLU A 67 4.80 2.70 -3.61
N LYS A 68 3.48 2.91 -3.60
CA LYS A 68 2.98 4.27 -3.67
C LYS A 68 3.67 4.93 -2.50
N GLU A 69 4.78 5.59 -2.79
CA GLU A 69 5.46 6.40 -1.83
C GLU A 69 4.39 7.45 -1.54
N ALA A 70 3.68 7.27 -0.42
CA ALA A 70 2.82 8.28 0.17
C ALA A 70 3.65 9.53 0.57
N VAL A 71 4.95 9.47 0.28
CA VAL A 71 5.88 10.56 0.13
C VAL A 71 5.49 11.48 -1.05
N PRO A 72 5.12 12.74 -0.78
CA PRO A 72 4.89 13.74 -1.81
C PRO A 72 6.13 13.95 -2.69
N SER A 73 5.92 14.28 -3.96
CA SER A 73 6.98 14.50 -4.96
C SER A 73 8.01 15.57 -4.59
N TRP A 74 7.69 16.44 -3.61
CA TRP A 74 8.56 17.50 -3.10
C TRP A 74 9.41 17.08 -1.89
N ALA A 75 9.22 15.89 -1.34
CA ALA A 75 9.97 15.41 -0.18
C ALA A 75 11.41 15.07 -0.55
N THR A 76 12.34 15.42 0.34
CA THR A 76 13.76 15.12 0.15
C THR A 76 14.12 13.73 0.68
N THR A 77 15.27 13.20 0.27
CA THR A 77 15.81 11.92 0.75
C THR A 77 15.95 11.86 2.27
N LYS A 78 16.16 13.02 2.92
CA LYS A 78 16.22 13.14 4.38
C LYS A 78 14.83 12.95 5.02
N ASP A 79 13.80 13.56 4.43
CA ASP A 79 12.42 13.43 4.90
C ASP A 79 11.94 11.96 4.84
N LYS A 80 12.32 11.24 3.76
CA LYS A 80 12.07 9.80 3.62
C LYS A 80 12.74 8.98 4.73
N ARG A 81 13.98 9.30 5.09
CA ARG A 81 14.73 8.60 6.15
C ARG A 81 14.15 8.88 7.54
N ASP A 82 13.73 10.11 7.79
CA ASP A 82 13.15 10.50 9.07
C ASP A 82 11.75 9.87 9.26
N LEU A 83 10.93 9.83 8.20
CA LEU A 83 9.66 9.11 8.19
C LEU A 83 9.86 7.61 8.45
N LYS A 84 10.82 6.98 7.75
CA LYS A 84 11.14 5.56 7.95
C LYS A 84 11.55 5.25 9.39
N LYS A 85 12.41 6.09 9.99
CA LYS A 85 12.81 5.92 11.40
C LYS A 85 11.65 6.04 12.37
N MET A 86 10.71 6.95 12.09
CA MET A 86 9.54 7.17 12.94
C MET A 86 8.52 6.03 12.81
N LEU A 87 8.39 5.42 11.63
CA LEU A 87 7.53 4.26 11.38
C LEU A 87 8.11 2.93 11.89
N GLU A 88 9.44 2.85 12.02
CA GLU A 88 10.16 1.70 12.58
C GLU A 88 10.34 1.81 14.10
N ASP A 89 9.88 2.90 14.72
CA ASP A 89 9.97 3.10 16.16
C ASP A 89 9.04 2.10 16.89
N PRO A 90 9.57 1.21 17.76
CA PRO A 90 8.77 0.24 18.48
C PRO A 90 7.61 0.89 19.25
N ASP A 91 7.80 2.08 19.81
CA ASP A 91 6.80 2.76 20.63
C ASP A 91 5.58 3.23 19.82
N VAL A 92 5.65 3.23 18.49
CA VAL A 92 4.51 3.51 17.59
C VAL A 92 3.62 2.26 17.41
N LEU A 93 4.16 1.07 17.66
CA LEU A 93 3.48 -0.22 17.45
C LEU A 93 2.77 -0.76 18.70
N TYR A 94 3.05 -0.19 19.87
CA TYR A 94 2.45 -0.59 21.14
C TYR A 94 1.71 0.58 21.79
N TYR A 95 0.49 0.33 22.28
CA TYR A 95 -0.19 1.22 23.22
C TYR A 95 -0.49 0.44 24.49
N ASP A 96 0.01 0.93 25.62
CA ASP A 96 -0.12 0.26 26.92
C ASP A 96 0.43 -1.19 26.93
N GLY A 97 1.50 -1.43 26.16
CA GLY A 97 2.11 -2.77 26.02
C GLY A 97 1.36 -3.74 25.10
N ILE A 98 0.26 -3.32 24.48
CA ILE A 98 -0.51 -4.12 23.52
C ILE A 98 -0.07 -3.75 22.11
N GLU A 99 0.37 -4.75 21.34
CA GLU A 99 0.69 -4.57 19.92
C GLU A 99 -0.59 -4.34 19.11
N PHE A 100 -0.59 -3.33 18.24
CA PHE A 100 -1.71 -3.09 17.35
C PHE A 100 -1.90 -4.26 16.35
N SER A 101 -3.16 -4.56 16.04
CA SER A 101 -3.49 -5.52 14.98
C SER A 101 -2.87 -5.06 13.63
N PRO A 102 -2.58 -5.96 12.69
CA PRO A 102 -2.03 -5.59 11.38
C PRO A 102 -2.87 -4.54 10.63
N GLU A 103 -4.20 -4.56 10.82
CA GLU A 103 -5.13 -3.61 10.23
C GLU A 103 -5.06 -2.23 10.90
N ASP A 104 -4.99 -2.18 12.24
CA ASP A 104 -4.90 -0.92 12.97
C ASP A 104 -3.52 -0.29 12.87
N ARG A 105 -2.48 -1.12 12.71
CA ARG A 105 -1.13 -0.69 12.36
C ARG A 105 -1.12 0.09 11.04
N ALA A 106 -1.80 -0.42 10.00
CA ALA A 106 -1.88 0.29 8.72
C ALA A 106 -2.59 1.65 8.85
N LYS A 107 -3.62 1.74 9.70
CA LYS A 107 -4.31 3.00 9.98
C LYS A 107 -3.41 3.99 10.74
N MET A 108 -2.70 3.53 11.78
CA MET A 108 -1.77 4.35 12.57
C MET A 108 -0.63 4.90 11.69
N ILE A 109 -0.06 4.07 10.83
CA ILE A 109 0.96 4.48 9.86
C ILE A 109 0.42 5.60 8.95
N GLY A 110 -0.79 5.45 8.42
CA GLY A 110 -1.42 6.48 7.59
C GLY A 110 -1.68 7.79 8.33
N ILE A 111 -2.11 7.73 9.60
CA ILE A 111 -2.35 8.92 10.43
C ILE A 111 -1.03 9.63 10.74
N VAL A 112 0.00 8.90 11.19
CA VAL A 112 1.32 9.45 11.51
C VAL A 112 1.94 10.10 10.27
N GLU A 113 1.82 9.44 9.11
CA GLU A 113 2.31 9.97 7.85
C GLU A 113 1.57 11.27 7.45
N ALA A 114 0.25 11.31 7.55
CA ALA A 114 -0.53 12.51 7.26
C ALA A 114 -0.14 13.69 8.16
N VAL A 115 -0.10 13.46 9.48
CA VAL A 115 0.30 14.48 10.47
C VAL A 115 1.72 14.96 10.22
N PHE A 116 2.65 14.08 9.84
CA PHE A 116 4.03 14.45 9.52
C PHE A 116 4.10 15.40 8.31
N TRP A 117 3.35 15.11 7.24
CA TRP A 117 3.31 15.97 6.06
C TRP A 117 2.66 17.32 6.33
N GLU A 118 1.58 17.35 7.11
CA GLU A 118 0.93 18.59 7.57
C GLU A 118 1.91 19.45 8.40
N ALA A 119 2.58 18.86 9.39
CA ALA A 119 3.55 19.55 10.21
C ALA A 119 4.74 20.10 9.39
N LYS A 120 5.19 19.37 8.37
CA LYS A 120 6.24 19.82 7.43
C LYS A 120 5.77 20.99 6.58
N GLN A 121 4.54 20.97 6.08
CA GLN A 121 3.98 22.08 5.32
C GLN A 121 3.83 23.33 6.20
N MET A 122 3.29 23.19 7.41
CA MET A 122 3.15 24.28 8.37
C MET A 122 4.50 24.93 8.70
N ASN A 123 5.55 24.12 8.90
CA ASN A 123 6.89 24.64 9.14
C ASN A 123 7.48 25.40 7.92
N LYS A 124 7.21 24.90 6.70
CA LYS A 124 7.65 25.53 5.45
C LYS A 124 6.93 26.87 5.21
N GLU A 125 5.64 26.94 5.53
CA GLU A 125 4.82 28.16 5.44
C GLU A 125 5.19 29.17 6.52
N ALA A 126 5.37 28.74 7.77
CA ALA A 126 5.83 29.58 8.87
C ALA A 126 7.20 30.19 8.57
N TYR A 127 8.12 29.43 7.97
CA TYR A 127 9.43 29.94 7.53
C TYR A 127 9.29 31.00 6.42
N LYS A 128 8.44 30.77 5.40
CA LYS A 128 8.18 31.75 4.33
C LYS A 128 7.58 33.05 4.88
N ASN A 129 6.61 32.95 5.78
CA ASN A 129 5.97 34.12 6.40
C ASN A 129 6.92 34.92 7.30
N ARG A 130 7.80 34.24 8.05
CA ARG A 130 8.87 34.90 8.83
C ARG A 130 9.90 35.60 7.96
N LYS A 131 10.19 35.06 6.77
CA LYS A 131 11.12 35.67 5.81
C LYS A 131 10.49 36.90 5.13
N LYS A 132 9.19 36.85 4.82
CA LYS A 132 8.44 37.97 4.23
C LYS A 132 8.33 39.18 5.16
N LYS A 133 8.09 38.95 6.46
CA LYS A 133 8.05 39.98 7.52
C LYS A 133 9.40 40.63 7.85
N LYS A 134 10.52 40.11 7.36
CA LYS A 134 11.87 40.69 7.55
C LYS A 134 12.32 41.56 6.36
N THR A 135 11.53 41.62 5.31
CA THR A 135 11.82 42.35 4.05
C THR A 135 10.87 43.51 3.78
N ASP A 136 9.88 43.72 4.66
CA ASP A 136 9.09 44.96 4.82
C ASP A 136 9.63 45.71 6.05
#